data_AF-A0A9P3GZ61-F1
#
_entry.id   AF-A0A9P3GZ61-F1
#
_cell.length_a   1.000
_cell.length_b   1.000
_cell.length_c   1.000
_cell.angle_alpha   90.00
_cell.angle_beta   90.00
_cell.angle_gamma   90.00
#
_symmetry.space_group_name_H-M   'P 1'
#
loop_
_entity.id
_entity.type
_entity.pdbx_description
1 polymer ?
#
loop_
_entity_poly.entity_id
_entity_poly.type
_entity_poly.pdbx_seq_one_letter_code
_entity_poly.pdbx_strand_id
1 'polypeptide(L)'
;MTYRIFRVGQFIFYHTVSHGKIYAARITARVENHAIIEWFEGNIYAKSQRPKERTKRVPIHRCAAAMAAQGEGYPGEQVRCHGTLNMRCQDSQRPDVQFGKILWPIRFCDEALDSHGYANLSLQGQLEGAFHAILEILTGRREHLLMQRFEMCVLGEGLASQNRIVRWYGLYKISILDGDESLFGPLLLDLTQRLERIPPSGRIYGPRGSTGDLVSGPGKLLFRLVILREYLGRQPCDDDEIYRLVDRTVDWKAFAKISKAGTSSRVSKDVPMDDDSGAFLG
;
A
#
# COMPACT_ATOMS: atom_id res chain seq x y z
N MET A 1 16.12 31.97 2.16
CA MET A 1 15.46 30.82 2.81
C MET A 1 14.11 30.57 2.15
N THR A 2 14.00 29.52 1.34
CA THR A 2 12.74 29.12 0.70
C THR A 2 11.91 28.36 1.72
N TYR A 3 10.86 28.99 2.27
CA TYR A 3 9.94 28.29 3.18
C TYR A 3 9.25 27.17 2.39
N ARG A 4 9.49 25.91 2.75
CA ARG A 4 8.69 24.79 2.23
C ARG A 4 7.22 25.08 2.54
N ILE A 5 6.43 25.22 1.48
CA ILE A 5 5.01 25.52 1.59
C ILE A 5 4.31 24.27 2.15
N PHE A 6 3.88 24.29 3.42
CA PHE A 6 2.96 23.26 3.93
C PHE A 6 1.60 23.36 3.24
N ARG A 7 0.79 22.31 3.29
CA ARG A 7 -0.58 22.32 2.74
C ARG A 7 -1.62 22.32 3.85
N VAL A 8 -2.76 22.97 3.61
CA VAL A 8 -3.95 22.73 4.45
C VAL A 8 -4.33 21.25 4.30
N GLY A 9 -4.70 20.61 5.40
CA GLY A 9 -4.91 19.17 5.52
C GLY A 9 -3.67 18.37 5.94
N GLN A 10 -2.48 18.97 5.92
CA GLN A 10 -1.25 18.27 6.27
C GLN A 10 -1.11 18.06 7.78
N PHE A 11 -0.61 16.89 8.18
CA PHE A 11 -0.25 16.59 9.58
C PHE A 11 1.18 17.02 9.89
N ILE A 12 1.36 17.59 11.07
CA ILE A 12 2.65 18.02 11.63
C ILE A 12 2.77 17.51 13.08
N PHE A 13 3.99 17.36 13.56
CA PHE A 13 4.28 17.12 14.97
C PHE A 13 4.61 18.45 15.64
N TYR A 14 3.79 18.90 16.60
CA TYR A 14 3.89 20.22 17.22
C TYR A 14 3.88 20.17 18.76
N HIS A 15 4.63 21.07 19.41
CA HIS A 15 4.68 21.15 20.87
C HIS A 15 3.42 21.84 21.44
N THR A 16 2.74 21.23 22.41
CA THR A 16 1.57 21.85 23.05
C THR A 16 1.95 23.07 23.89
N VAL A 17 3.07 22.98 24.62
CA VAL A 17 3.70 24.03 25.43
C VAL A 17 5.17 24.21 25.05
N SER A 18 5.78 25.35 25.37
CA SER A 18 7.22 25.57 25.10
C SER A 18 8.05 24.46 25.74
N HIS A 19 8.90 23.80 24.95
CA HIS A 19 9.73 22.65 25.39
C HIS A 19 8.93 21.45 25.94
N GLY A 20 7.62 21.37 25.68
CA GLY A 20 6.79 20.22 26.05
C GLY A 20 7.00 19.03 25.12
N LYS A 21 6.22 17.97 25.32
CA LYS A 21 6.20 16.86 24.35
C LYS A 21 5.59 17.30 23.02
N ILE A 22 5.96 16.60 21.96
CA ILE A 22 5.45 16.85 20.62
C ILE A 22 4.22 15.96 20.36
N TYR A 23 3.15 16.54 19.81
CA TYR A 23 1.89 15.86 19.53
C TYR A 23 1.47 16.05 18.07
N ALA A 24 0.68 15.13 17.52
CA ALA A 24 0.18 15.26 16.15
C ALA A 24 -0.86 16.37 16.06
N ALA A 25 -0.77 17.21 15.03
CA ALA A 25 -1.76 18.22 14.70
C ALA A 25 -1.94 18.32 13.19
N ARG A 26 -3.15 18.66 12.74
CA ARG A 26 -3.48 18.88 11.33
C ARG A 26 -3.58 20.38 11.07
N ILE A 27 -3.00 20.87 9.98
CA ILE A 27 -3.16 22.26 9.55
C ILE A 27 -4.55 22.41 8.92
N THR A 28 -5.46 23.16 9.53
CA THR A 28 -6.84 23.30 9.04
C THR A 28 -7.07 24.59 8.26
N ALA A 29 -6.32 25.64 8.52
CA ALA A 29 -6.42 26.90 7.79
C ALA A 29 -5.11 27.70 7.83
N ARG A 30 -5.04 28.73 6.99
CA ARG A 30 -4.01 29.77 7.03
C ARG A 30 -4.68 31.13 7.15
N VAL A 31 -4.18 31.95 8.07
CA VAL A 31 -4.67 33.30 8.32
C VAL A 31 -3.45 34.20 8.48
N GLU A 32 -3.17 34.99 7.44
CA GLU A 32 -2.00 35.87 7.37
C GLU A 32 -0.69 35.08 7.57
N ASN A 33 0.14 35.50 8.54
CA ASN A 33 1.40 34.85 8.92
C ASN A 33 1.23 33.70 9.93
N HIS A 34 0.01 33.19 10.10
CA HIS A 34 -0.32 32.10 11.01
C HIS A 34 -1.00 30.92 10.30
N ALA A 35 -0.76 29.73 10.82
CA ALA A 35 -1.56 28.54 10.55
C ALA A 35 -2.51 28.30 11.72
N ILE A 36 -3.72 27.83 11.43
CA ILE A 36 -4.58 27.22 12.43
C ILE A 36 -4.31 25.74 12.38
N ILE A 37 -3.86 25.18 13.51
CA ILE A 37 -3.68 23.75 13.67
C ILE A 37 -4.78 23.20 14.55
N GLU A 38 -5.23 22.00 14.24
CA GLU A 38 -6.17 21.23 15.03
C GLU A 38 -5.43 20.04 15.61
N TRP A 39 -5.47 19.88 16.93
CA TRP A 39 -4.85 18.74 17.57
C TRP A 39 -5.55 17.46 17.17
N PHE A 40 -4.76 16.44 16.84
CA PHE A 40 -5.30 15.14 16.48
C PHE A 40 -6.01 14.49 17.69
N GLU A 41 -7.24 14.01 17.50
CA GLU A 41 -8.09 13.54 18.61
C GLU A 41 -7.52 12.31 19.34
N GLY A 42 -6.73 11.48 18.65
CA GLY A 42 -6.07 10.32 19.25
C GLY A 42 -4.82 10.64 20.07
N ASN A 43 -4.44 11.90 20.24
CA ASN A 43 -3.30 12.24 21.12
C ASN A 43 -3.60 11.89 22.58
N ILE A 44 -2.66 11.18 23.24
CA ILE A 44 -2.69 10.93 24.68
C ILE A 44 -1.74 11.93 25.36
N TYR A 45 -2.34 12.95 25.97
CA TYR A 45 -1.60 14.02 26.62
C TYR A 45 -1.17 13.66 28.04
N ALA A 46 0.00 14.13 28.45
CA ALA A 46 0.28 14.26 29.88
C ALA A 46 -0.68 15.30 30.49
N LYS A 47 -1.05 15.14 31.77
CA LYS A 47 -2.04 16.01 32.46
C LYS A 47 -1.71 17.50 32.32
N SER A 48 -0.44 17.88 32.39
CA SER A 48 0.04 19.26 32.26
C SER A 48 0.19 19.77 30.82
N GLN A 49 0.10 18.88 29.83
CA GLN A 49 0.38 19.17 28.42
C GLN A 49 -0.85 19.08 27.52
N ARG A 50 -2.02 18.74 28.09
CA ARG A 50 -3.28 18.72 27.37
C ARG A 50 -3.63 20.14 26.92
N PRO A 51 -3.81 20.37 25.61
CA PRO A 51 -4.19 21.69 25.13
C PRO A 51 -5.58 22.06 25.67
N LYS A 52 -5.73 23.30 26.12
CA LYS A 52 -7.04 23.83 26.59
C LYS A 52 -8.04 23.97 25.45
N GLU A 53 -7.54 24.20 24.24
CA GLU A 53 -8.31 24.42 23.03
C GLU A 53 -8.01 23.32 22.00
N ARG A 54 -9.03 22.89 21.27
CA ARG A 54 -8.90 21.88 20.19
C ARG A 54 -8.05 22.41 19.02
N THR A 55 -8.13 23.71 18.76
CA THR A 55 -7.36 24.40 17.73
C THR A 55 -6.37 25.37 18.34
N LYS A 56 -5.27 25.64 17.65
CA LYS A 56 -4.27 26.63 18.07
C LYS A 56 -3.81 27.44 16.87
N ARG A 57 -3.78 28.77 17.02
CA ARG A 57 -3.14 29.66 16.06
C ARG A 57 -1.62 29.63 16.30
N VAL A 58 -0.86 29.26 15.28
CA VAL A 58 0.59 29.09 15.37
C VAL A 58 1.31 29.84 14.24
N PRO A 59 2.46 30.48 14.48
CA PRO A 59 3.20 31.15 13.41
C PRO A 59 3.64 30.15 12.32
N ILE A 60 3.51 30.55 11.05
CA ILE A 60 3.83 29.72 9.89
C ILE A 60 5.27 29.16 9.95
N HIS A 61 6.24 29.96 10.38
CA HIS A 61 7.63 29.52 10.48
C HIS A 61 7.84 28.36 11.48
N ARG A 62 7.01 28.26 12.53
CA ARG A 62 7.08 27.13 13.49
C ARG A 62 6.50 25.85 12.88
N CYS A 63 5.46 25.94 12.05
CA CYS A 63 4.97 24.78 11.29
C CYS A 63 6.01 24.30 10.27
N ALA A 64 6.69 25.23 9.60
CA ALA A 64 7.77 24.90 8.67
C ALA A 64 8.94 24.20 9.38
N ALA A 65 9.33 24.69 10.56
CA ALA A 65 10.36 24.04 11.39
C ALA A 65 9.94 22.64 11.87
N ALA A 66 8.69 22.48 12.31
CA ALA A 66 8.12 21.19 12.70
C ALA A 66 8.16 20.16 11.55
N MET A 67 7.83 20.57 10.33
CA MET A 67 7.93 19.69 9.15
C MET A 67 9.36 19.38 8.73
N ALA A 68 10.27 20.34 8.85
CA ALA A 68 11.68 20.10 8.54
C ALA A 68 12.24 19.01 9.46
N ALA A 69 11.92 19.09 10.76
CA ALA A 69 12.29 18.06 11.74
C ALA A 69 11.65 16.69 11.49
N GLN A 70 10.50 16.62 10.80
CA GLN A 70 9.88 15.35 10.38
C GLN A 70 10.58 14.71 9.17
N GLY A 71 11.20 15.51 8.30
CA GLY A 71 11.78 15.05 7.04
C GLY A 71 13.19 14.47 7.15
N GLU A 72 13.84 14.58 8.31
CA GLU A 72 15.20 14.07 8.57
C GLU A 72 15.21 12.66 9.19
N GLY A 73 14.08 11.94 9.12
CA GLY A 73 13.95 10.57 9.61
C GLY A 73 14.75 9.54 8.78
N TYR A 74 15.62 8.81 9.47
CA TYR A 74 16.49 7.74 9.00
C TYR A 74 15.77 6.65 8.15
N PRO A 75 16.48 6.04 7.18
CA PRO A 75 16.02 4.82 6.53
C PRO A 75 16.21 3.63 7.47
N GLY A 76 15.11 3.02 7.92
CA GLY A 76 15.12 1.67 8.47
C GLY A 76 14.79 1.55 9.96
N GLU A 77 13.54 1.81 10.34
CA GLU A 77 12.93 1.08 11.46
C GLU A 77 11.39 1.14 11.34
N GLN A 78 10.77 -0.03 11.18
CA GLN A 78 9.32 -0.19 11.08
C GLN A 78 8.67 0.07 12.45
N VAL A 79 7.88 1.13 12.54
CA VAL A 79 7.11 1.49 13.73
C VAL A 79 5.89 0.57 13.83
N ARG A 80 5.93 -0.40 14.76
CA ARG A 80 4.79 -1.28 15.07
C ARG A 80 3.63 -0.50 15.65
N CYS A 81 2.43 -0.86 15.21
CA CYS A 81 1.19 -0.11 15.32
C CYS A 81 0.54 -0.01 16.71
N HIS A 82 1.23 -0.42 17.78
CA HIS A 82 0.87 -0.11 19.17
C HIS A 82 2.01 0.53 19.97
N GLY A 83 3.12 0.85 19.30
CA GLY A 83 4.24 1.54 19.89
C GLY A 83 3.93 3.01 20.08
N THR A 84 3.96 3.47 21.33
CA THR A 84 4.38 4.84 21.63
C THR A 84 5.51 5.21 20.67
N LEU A 85 5.32 6.19 19.79
CA LEU A 85 6.35 6.66 18.87
C LEU A 85 7.42 7.37 19.71
N ASN A 86 8.27 6.58 20.37
CA ASN A 86 9.43 7.06 21.10
C ASN A 86 10.54 7.31 20.08
N MET A 87 10.37 8.32 19.23
CA MET A 87 11.48 8.83 18.44
C MET A 87 12.51 9.42 19.41
N ARG A 88 13.61 8.71 19.67
CA ARG A 88 14.77 9.33 20.31
C ARG A 88 15.58 9.96 19.19
N CYS A 89 15.63 11.28 19.17
CA CYS A 89 16.55 12.00 18.29
C CYS A 89 17.96 11.82 18.87
N GLN A 90 18.78 10.95 18.27
CA GLN A 90 20.20 10.83 18.61
C GLN A 90 20.96 12.00 18.00
N ASP A 91 20.73 13.20 18.50
CA ASP A 91 21.62 14.33 18.30
C ASP A 91 22.17 14.71 19.68
N SER A 92 23.43 14.38 19.90
CA SER A 92 24.14 14.35 21.20
C SER A 92 24.36 15.72 21.86
N GLN A 93 23.61 16.75 21.46
CA GLN A 93 23.65 18.09 22.04
C GLN A 93 22.28 18.71 22.34
N ARG A 94 21.17 18.00 22.10
CA ARG A 94 19.83 18.46 22.50
C ARG A 94 19.22 17.53 23.55
N PRO A 95 18.58 18.06 24.60
CA PRO A 95 17.91 17.23 25.60
C PRO A 95 16.87 16.34 24.91
N ASP A 96 16.84 15.06 25.30
CA ASP A 96 15.94 14.03 24.78
C ASP A 96 14.53 14.60 24.52
N VAL A 97 14.22 14.84 23.25
CA VAL A 97 12.91 15.36 22.85
C VAL A 97 11.91 14.21 23.01
N GLN A 98 11.21 14.17 24.13
CA GLN A 98 10.16 13.18 24.35
C GLN A 98 8.94 13.50 23.48
N PHE A 99 8.56 12.57 22.63
CA PHE A 99 7.32 12.65 21.88
C PHE A 99 6.14 12.28 22.79
N GLY A 100 4.99 12.91 22.55
CA GLY A 100 3.73 12.51 23.13
C GLY A 100 3.27 11.17 22.53
N LYS A 101 2.42 10.43 23.24
CA LYS A 101 1.84 9.21 22.69
C LYS A 101 0.69 9.60 21.75
N ILE A 102 0.76 9.15 20.49
CA ILE A 102 -0.30 9.34 19.50
C ILE A 102 -0.98 7.97 19.32
N LEU A 103 -2.30 7.90 19.51
CA LEU A 103 -3.08 6.75 19.06
C LEU A 103 -3.26 6.87 17.55
N TRP A 104 -2.44 6.16 16.79
CA TRP A 104 -2.62 6.13 15.35
C TRP A 104 -4.02 5.59 15.01
N PRO A 105 -4.78 6.20 14.06
CA PRO A 105 -6.06 5.62 13.68
C PRO A 105 -5.87 4.17 13.24
N ILE A 106 -6.70 3.27 13.77
CA ILE A 106 -6.57 1.83 13.57
C ILE A 106 -6.51 1.46 12.08
N ARG A 107 -7.18 2.23 11.20
CA ARG A 107 -7.14 2.05 9.74
C ARG A 107 -5.75 2.15 9.09
N PHE A 108 -4.75 2.68 9.79
CA PHE A 108 -3.38 2.75 9.30
C PHE A 108 -2.49 1.64 9.89
N CYS A 109 -3.10 0.63 10.50
CA CYS A 109 -2.38 -0.48 11.11
C CYS A 109 -2.50 -1.74 10.23
N ASP A 110 -1.39 -2.42 9.97
CA ASP A 110 -1.40 -3.66 9.17
C ASP A 110 -2.23 -4.78 9.82
N GLU A 111 -2.28 -4.80 11.16
CA GLU A 111 -3.04 -5.77 11.96
C GLU A 111 -4.40 -5.21 12.44
N ALA A 112 -4.94 -4.18 11.76
CA ALA A 112 -6.16 -3.48 12.16
C ALA A 112 -7.32 -4.43 12.46
N LEU A 113 -7.58 -5.39 11.56
CA LEU A 113 -8.66 -6.35 11.72
C LEU A 113 -8.35 -7.37 12.82
N ASP A 114 -7.20 -8.04 12.74
CA ASP A 114 -6.87 -9.19 13.60
C ASP A 114 -6.63 -8.79 15.06
N SER A 115 -5.93 -7.68 15.29
CA SER A 115 -5.54 -7.24 16.64
C SER A 115 -6.55 -6.27 17.27
N HIS A 116 -7.38 -5.60 16.46
CA HIS A 116 -8.23 -4.50 16.95
C HIS A 116 -9.70 -4.56 16.49
N GLY A 117 -10.10 -5.58 15.74
CA GLY A 117 -11.48 -5.72 15.26
C GLY A 117 -11.92 -4.55 14.37
N TYR A 118 -10.98 -3.99 13.58
CA TYR A 118 -11.28 -2.89 12.67
C TYR A 118 -12.41 -3.25 11.71
N ALA A 119 -13.35 -2.32 11.56
CA ALA A 119 -14.42 -2.41 10.58
C ALA A 119 -14.62 -1.07 9.90
N ASN A 120 -14.84 -1.12 8.59
CA ASN A 120 -15.30 0.00 7.78
C ASN A 120 -16.55 -0.45 7.05
N LEU A 121 -17.72 -0.25 7.66
CA LEU A 121 -19.00 -0.79 7.17
C LEU A 121 -19.33 -0.33 5.75
N SER A 122 -18.95 0.90 5.38
CA SER A 122 -19.14 1.41 4.01
C SER A 122 -18.33 0.58 3.01
N LEU A 123 -17.02 0.45 3.26
CA LEU A 123 -16.15 -0.34 2.39
C LEU A 123 -16.54 -1.82 2.37
N GLN A 124 -16.89 -2.41 3.51
CA GLN A 124 -17.36 -3.80 3.55
C GLN A 124 -18.58 -4.00 2.66
N GLY A 125 -19.60 -3.15 2.77
CA GLY A 125 -20.78 -3.22 1.91
C GLY A 125 -20.45 -3.05 0.41
N GLN A 126 -19.53 -2.15 0.08
CA GLN A 126 -19.07 -1.96 -1.31
C GLN A 126 -18.28 -3.16 -1.86
N LEU A 127 -17.40 -3.74 -1.04
CA LEU A 127 -16.59 -4.89 -1.40
C LEU A 127 -17.45 -6.16 -1.56
N GLU A 128 -18.39 -6.39 -0.65
CA GLU A 128 -19.37 -7.47 -0.73
C GLU A 128 -20.28 -7.31 -1.96
N GLY A 129 -20.78 -6.09 -2.22
CA GLY A 129 -21.58 -5.80 -3.40
C GLY A 129 -20.82 -6.00 -4.72
N ALA A 130 -19.52 -5.72 -4.74
CA ALA A 130 -18.66 -5.91 -5.91
C ALA A 130 -18.21 -7.37 -6.11
N PHE A 131 -18.32 -8.22 -5.08
CA PHE A 131 -17.77 -9.58 -5.07
C PHE A 131 -18.23 -10.42 -6.26
N HIS A 132 -19.54 -10.41 -6.56
CA HIS A 132 -20.09 -11.20 -7.67
C HIS A 132 -19.54 -10.74 -9.02
N ALA A 133 -19.47 -9.42 -9.26
CA ALA A 133 -18.92 -8.87 -10.49
C ALA A 133 -17.42 -9.22 -10.65
N ILE A 134 -16.66 -9.20 -9.56
CA ILE A 134 -15.24 -9.62 -9.55
C ILE A 134 -15.13 -11.10 -9.91
N LEU A 135 -15.97 -11.97 -9.33
CA LEU A 135 -16.00 -13.39 -9.68
C LEU A 135 -16.35 -13.62 -11.16
N GLU A 136 -17.31 -12.87 -11.71
CA GLU A 136 -17.64 -12.92 -13.14
C GLU A 136 -16.47 -12.49 -14.04
N ILE A 137 -15.71 -11.47 -13.62
CA ILE A 137 -14.51 -11.02 -14.34
C ILE A 137 -13.44 -12.11 -14.33
N LEU A 138 -13.14 -12.67 -13.15
CA LEU A 138 -12.11 -13.72 -13.02
C LEU A 138 -12.47 -15.02 -13.71
N THR A 139 -13.77 -15.33 -13.81
CA THR A 139 -14.30 -16.47 -14.56
C THR A 139 -14.57 -16.15 -16.03
N GLY A 140 -14.28 -14.91 -16.46
CA GLY A 140 -14.43 -14.41 -17.83
C GLY A 140 -15.85 -14.47 -18.37
N ARG A 141 -16.84 -14.57 -17.47
CA ARG A 141 -18.25 -14.32 -17.77
C ARG A 141 -18.48 -12.83 -18.05
N ARG A 142 -17.63 -11.97 -17.52
CA ARG A 142 -17.60 -10.54 -17.77
C ARG A 142 -16.22 -10.12 -18.29
N GLU A 143 -16.20 -9.38 -19.40
CA GLU A 143 -14.95 -8.84 -19.94
C GLU A 143 -14.45 -7.68 -19.09
N HIS A 144 -13.13 -7.60 -18.91
CA HIS A 144 -12.45 -6.49 -18.25
C HIS A 144 -11.02 -6.35 -18.76
N LEU A 145 -10.56 -5.12 -18.99
CA LEU A 145 -9.23 -4.82 -19.55
C LEU A 145 -8.09 -5.37 -18.67
N LEU A 146 -8.30 -5.43 -17.36
CA LEU A 146 -7.36 -6.03 -16.41
C LEU A 146 -7.00 -7.48 -16.76
N MET A 147 -7.99 -8.29 -17.16
CA MET A 147 -7.76 -9.70 -17.47
C MET A 147 -6.88 -9.86 -18.70
N GLN A 148 -7.12 -9.04 -19.74
CA GLN A 148 -6.29 -9.02 -20.94
C GLN A 148 -4.83 -8.67 -20.60
N ARG A 149 -4.62 -7.67 -19.74
CA ARG A 149 -3.27 -7.29 -19.30
C ARG A 149 -2.60 -8.39 -18.49
N PHE A 150 -3.36 -9.02 -17.59
CA PHE A 150 -2.88 -10.13 -16.77
C PHE A 150 -2.45 -11.32 -17.63
N GLU A 151 -3.28 -11.71 -18.61
CA GLU A 151 -2.96 -12.77 -19.56
C GLU A 151 -1.71 -12.45 -20.37
N MET A 152 -1.61 -11.24 -20.92
CA MET A 152 -0.42 -10.80 -21.67
C MET A 152 0.86 -10.91 -20.85
N CYS A 153 0.84 -10.46 -19.58
CA CYS A 153 2.04 -10.36 -18.76
C CYS A 153 2.39 -11.67 -18.05
N VAL A 154 1.38 -12.37 -17.56
CA VAL A 154 1.57 -13.58 -16.75
C VAL A 154 1.56 -14.82 -17.63
N LEU A 155 0.73 -14.93 -18.66
CA LEU A 155 0.68 -16.13 -19.51
C LEU A 155 1.64 -16.05 -20.70
N GLY A 156 1.89 -14.85 -21.24
CA GLY A 156 2.71 -14.65 -22.44
C GLY A 156 4.22 -14.88 -22.28
N GLU A 157 4.79 -14.71 -21.07
CA GLU A 157 6.25 -14.52 -20.94
C GLU A 157 7.09 -15.74 -20.55
N GLY A 158 6.54 -16.96 -20.42
CA GLY A 158 7.36 -18.17 -20.19
C GLY A 158 8.20 -18.21 -18.87
N LEU A 159 8.10 -17.18 -18.02
CA LEU A 159 8.83 -17.02 -16.74
C LEU A 159 8.49 -18.10 -15.70
N ALA A 160 9.27 -18.33 -14.64
CA ALA A 160 8.81 -19.21 -13.55
C ALA A 160 7.61 -18.58 -12.79
N SER A 161 6.58 -19.37 -12.44
CA SER A 161 5.26 -18.89 -11.95
C SER A 161 5.33 -17.92 -10.76
N GLN A 162 6.14 -18.21 -9.74
CA GLN A 162 6.17 -17.43 -8.50
C GLN A 162 6.68 -15.99 -8.67
N ASN A 163 7.65 -15.74 -9.57
CA ASN A 163 8.16 -14.39 -9.80
C ASN A 163 7.19 -13.52 -10.62
N ARG A 164 6.21 -14.12 -11.31
CA ARG A 164 5.29 -13.39 -12.20
C ARG A 164 4.31 -12.54 -11.42
N ILE A 165 3.68 -13.10 -10.38
CA ILE A 165 2.66 -12.42 -9.58
C ILE A 165 3.27 -11.28 -8.76
N VAL A 166 4.42 -11.51 -8.13
CA VAL A 166 5.11 -10.48 -7.34
C VAL A 166 5.45 -9.27 -8.22
N ARG A 167 5.94 -9.53 -9.45
CA ARG A 167 6.19 -8.48 -10.44
C ARG A 167 4.91 -7.77 -10.86
N TRP A 168 3.85 -8.54 -11.14
CA TRP A 168 2.54 -7.99 -11.49
C TRP A 168 2.01 -7.04 -10.42
N TYR A 169 2.07 -7.42 -9.14
CA TYR A 169 1.71 -6.53 -8.04
C TYR A 169 2.56 -5.26 -7.98
N GLY A 170 3.87 -5.40 -8.23
CA GLY A 170 4.80 -4.27 -8.24
C GLY A 170 4.46 -3.21 -9.30
N LEU A 171 3.74 -3.58 -10.37
CA LEU A 171 3.28 -2.65 -11.40
C LEU A 171 2.14 -1.76 -10.91
N TYR A 172 1.18 -2.33 -10.21
CA TYR A 172 -0.04 -1.65 -9.81
C TYR A 172 0.05 -1.15 -8.37
N LYS A 173 0.71 0.00 -8.18
CA LYS A 173 0.85 0.66 -6.87
C LYS A 173 -0.36 1.52 -6.54
N ILE A 174 -1.51 0.88 -6.31
CA ILE A 174 -2.66 1.57 -5.72
C ILE A 174 -2.39 1.73 -4.21
N SER A 175 -2.22 2.97 -3.77
CA SER A 175 -2.02 3.28 -2.35
C SER A 175 -3.39 3.30 -1.65
N ILE A 176 -3.66 2.26 -0.87
CA ILE A 176 -4.80 2.19 0.06
C ILE A 176 -4.28 2.17 1.50
N LEU A 177 -5.17 2.32 2.48
CA LEU A 177 -4.80 2.28 3.88
C LEU A 177 -4.67 0.81 4.32
N ASP A 178 -3.67 0.48 5.14
CA ASP A 178 -3.36 -0.90 5.51
C ASP A 178 -4.52 -1.59 6.25
N GLY A 179 -5.23 -0.85 7.10
CA GLY A 179 -6.40 -1.37 7.78
C GLY A 179 -7.58 -1.62 6.84
N ASP A 180 -7.73 -0.84 5.78
CA ASP A 180 -8.75 -1.13 4.75
C ASP A 180 -8.32 -2.29 3.84
N GLU A 181 -7.02 -2.51 3.63
CA GLU A 181 -6.49 -3.71 2.97
C GLU A 181 -6.74 -4.99 3.79
N SER A 182 -6.73 -4.90 5.12
CA SER A 182 -7.02 -6.05 6.00
C SER A 182 -8.42 -6.62 5.81
N LEU A 183 -9.37 -5.84 5.26
CA LEU A 183 -10.72 -6.28 4.94
C LEU A 183 -10.77 -7.33 3.82
N PHE A 184 -9.70 -7.49 3.05
CA PHE A 184 -9.67 -8.42 1.92
C PHE A 184 -9.63 -9.88 2.32
N GLY A 185 -9.08 -10.23 3.49
CA GLY A 185 -8.78 -11.61 3.88
C GLY A 185 -9.97 -12.57 3.70
N PRO A 186 -11.12 -12.31 4.33
CA PRO A 186 -12.31 -13.16 4.18
C PRO A 186 -12.82 -13.27 2.74
N LEU A 187 -12.78 -12.16 2.00
CA LEU A 187 -13.25 -12.10 0.61
C LEU A 187 -12.34 -12.88 -0.34
N LEU A 188 -11.02 -12.77 -0.19
CA LEU A 188 -10.04 -13.53 -1.00
C LEU A 188 -10.13 -15.04 -0.70
N LEU A 189 -10.43 -15.41 0.55
CA LEU A 189 -10.66 -16.81 0.91
C LEU A 189 -11.92 -17.37 0.24
N ASP A 190 -13.06 -16.67 0.32
CA ASP A 190 -14.30 -17.08 -0.36
C ASP A 190 -14.11 -17.12 -1.88
N LEU A 191 -13.40 -16.14 -2.45
CA LEU A 191 -13.09 -16.10 -3.88
C LEU A 191 -12.27 -17.32 -4.33
N THR A 192 -11.25 -17.71 -3.55
CA THR A 192 -10.46 -18.93 -3.78
C THR A 192 -11.36 -20.16 -3.80
N GLN A 193 -12.16 -20.35 -2.75
CA GLN A 193 -13.04 -21.52 -2.61
C GLN A 193 -14.04 -21.63 -3.77
N ARG A 194 -14.59 -20.51 -4.22
CA ARG A 194 -15.55 -20.50 -5.35
C ARG A 194 -14.87 -20.80 -6.67
N LEU A 195 -13.69 -20.24 -6.93
CA LEU A 195 -12.94 -20.52 -8.16
C LEU A 195 -12.47 -21.97 -8.23
N GLU A 196 -12.05 -22.59 -7.11
CA GLU A 196 -11.66 -24.00 -7.07
C GLU A 196 -12.81 -24.97 -7.38
N ARG A 197 -14.07 -24.57 -7.11
CA ARG A 197 -15.26 -25.37 -7.44
C ARG A 197 -15.66 -25.27 -8.90
N ILE A 198 -15.16 -24.29 -9.63
CA ILE A 198 -15.49 -24.10 -11.05
C ILE A 198 -14.56 -25.00 -11.87
N PRO A 199 -15.11 -25.90 -12.71
CA PRO A 199 -14.29 -26.72 -13.59
C PRO A 199 -13.41 -25.81 -14.46
N PRO A 200 -12.14 -26.16 -14.71
CA PRO A 200 -11.28 -25.35 -15.55
C PRO A 200 -11.85 -25.26 -16.96
N SER A 201 -12.63 -24.23 -17.22
CA SER A 201 -13.09 -23.87 -18.56
C SER A 201 -11.88 -23.29 -19.29
N GLY A 202 -11.45 -23.97 -20.36
CA GLY A 202 -10.15 -23.76 -21.02
C GLY A 202 -9.86 -22.37 -21.60
N ARG A 203 -10.68 -21.35 -21.34
CA ARG A 203 -10.40 -19.95 -21.73
C ARG A 203 -9.51 -19.18 -20.74
N ILE A 204 -9.55 -19.48 -19.45
CA ILE A 204 -8.87 -18.65 -18.43
C ILE A 204 -7.86 -19.46 -17.63
N TYR A 205 -8.18 -20.71 -17.38
CA TYR A 205 -7.24 -21.73 -16.97
C TYR A 205 -6.47 -22.21 -18.20
N GLY A 206 -5.61 -21.36 -18.75
CA GLY A 206 -4.48 -21.90 -19.49
C GLY A 206 -3.75 -22.91 -18.58
N PRO A 207 -3.08 -23.95 -19.11
CA PRO A 207 -2.43 -25.02 -18.33
C PRO A 207 -1.31 -24.54 -17.37
N ARG A 208 -1.15 -23.23 -17.18
CA ARG A 208 -0.03 -22.59 -16.46
C ARG A 208 -0.45 -21.59 -15.38
N GLY A 209 -1.74 -21.25 -15.23
CA GLY A 209 -2.21 -20.33 -14.19
C GLY A 209 -2.86 -21.07 -13.03
N SER A 210 -2.45 -20.79 -11.80
CA SER A 210 -3.12 -21.35 -10.61
C SER A 210 -4.31 -20.47 -10.16
N THR A 211 -5.30 -21.04 -9.47
CA THR A 211 -6.36 -20.25 -8.83
C THR A 211 -5.78 -19.19 -7.88
N GLY A 212 -4.69 -19.55 -7.18
CA GLY A 212 -3.94 -18.62 -6.35
C GLY A 212 -3.49 -17.38 -7.13
N ASP A 213 -2.96 -17.56 -8.35
CA ASP A 213 -2.46 -16.47 -9.18
C ASP A 213 -3.56 -15.48 -9.59
N LEU A 214 -4.78 -15.98 -9.84
CA LEU A 214 -5.94 -15.15 -10.17
C LEU A 214 -6.43 -14.37 -8.95
N VAL A 215 -6.54 -15.02 -7.80
CA VAL A 215 -7.01 -14.38 -6.57
C VAL A 215 -5.99 -13.37 -6.08
N SER A 216 -4.73 -13.80 -5.95
CA SER A 216 -3.60 -12.96 -5.58
C SER A 216 -3.07 -12.15 -6.76
N GLY A 217 -3.84 -11.87 -7.79
CA GLY A 217 -3.39 -11.01 -8.89
C GLY A 217 -4.53 -10.07 -9.24
N PRO A 218 -5.27 -10.35 -10.32
CA PRO A 218 -6.40 -9.53 -10.72
C PRO A 218 -7.48 -9.43 -9.64
N GLY A 219 -7.77 -10.50 -8.87
CA GLY A 219 -8.79 -10.47 -7.82
C GLY A 219 -8.52 -9.42 -6.74
N LYS A 220 -7.35 -9.47 -6.11
CA LYS A 220 -6.93 -8.46 -5.12
C LYS A 220 -6.88 -7.05 -5.72
N LEU A 221 -6.42 -6.90 -6.96
CA LEU A 221 -6.34 -5.59 -7.61
C LEU A 221 -7.75 -5.00 -7.87
N LEU A 222 -8.72 -5.82 -8.26
CA LEU A 222 -10.12 -5.39 -8.41
C LEU A 222 -10.69 -4.92 -7.06
N PHE A 223 -10.43 -5.63 -5.96
CA PHE A 223 -10.84 -5.14 -4.64
C PHE A 223 -10.18 -3.81 -4.26
N ARG A 224 -8.89 -3.61 -4.59
CA ARG A 224 -8.23 -2.31 -4.41
C ARG A 224 -8.88 -1.20 -5.23
N LEU A 225 -9.34 -1.49 -6.45
CA LEU A 225 -10.06 -0.53 -7.28
C LEU A 225 -11.41 -0.14 -6.66
N VAL A 226 -12.11 -1.09 -6.02
CA VAL A 226 -13.34 -0.81 -5.26
C VAL A 226 -13.08 0.16 -4.10
N ILE A 227 -12.01 -0.07 -3.32
CA ILE A 227 -11.61 0.88 -2.26
C ILE A 227 -11.26 2.25 -2.85
N LEU A 228 -10.49 2.28 -3.94
CA LEU A 228 -10.13 3.53 -4.60
C LEU A 228 -11.37 4.28 -5.11
N ARG A 229 -12.36 3.59 -5.67
CA ARG A 229 -13.65 4.18 -6.06
C ARG A 229 -14.31 4.87 -4.88
N GLU A 230 -14.41 4.20 -3.74
CA GLU A 230 -15.02 4.76 -2.53
C GLU A 230 -14.25 6.00 -2.07
N TYR A 231 -12.92 5.96 -2.05
CA TYR A 231 -12.09 7.11 -1.67
C TYR A 231 -12.28 8.31 -2.60
N LEU A 232 -12.56 8.06 -3.88
CA LEU A 232 -12.84 9.09 -4.87
C LEU A 232 -14.31 9.54 -4.86
N GLY A 233 -15.19 8.89 -4.10
CA GLY A 233 -16.62 9.16 -4.09
C GLY A 233 -17.30 8.91 -5.45
N ARG A 234 -16.83 7.90 -6.18
CA ARG A 234 -17.29 7.57 -7.55
C ARG A 234 -18.28 6.42 -7.57
N GLN A 235 -19.00 6.24 -8.68
CA GLN A 235 -20.00 5.18 -8.84
C GLN A 235 -19.41 3.96 -9.56
N PRO A 236 -20.00 2.75 -9.42
CA PRO A 236 -19.48 1.55 -10.09
C PRO A 236 -19.37 1.64 -11.62
N CYS A 237 -20.16 2.51 -12.26
CA CYS A 237 -20.04 2.77 -13.70
C CYS A 237 -18.70 3.43 -14.09
N ASP A 238 -17.97 4.00 -13.13
CA ASP A 238 -16.69 4.65 -13.35
C ASP A 238 -15.50 3.69 -13.19
N ASP A 239 -15.72 2.43 -12.82
CA ASP A 239 -14.65 1.45 -12.50
C ASP A 239 -13.65 1.30 -13.66
N ASP A 240 -14.13 1.27 -14.91
CA ASP A 240 -13.29 1.19 -16.12
C ASP A 240 -12.42 2.44 -16.31
N GLU A 241 -12.97 3.62 -16.02
CA GLU A 241 -12.22 4.88 -16.09
C GLU A 241 -11.13 4.91 -15.01
N ILE A 242 -11.48 4.56 -13.78
CA ILE A 242 -10.56 4.48 -12.64
C ILE A 242 -9.42 3.50 -12.97
N TYR A 243 -9.76 2.31 -13.49
CA TYR A 243 -8.75 1.33 -13.90
C TYR A 243 -7.80 1.91 -14.98
N ARG A 244 -8.32 2.57 -16.02
CA ARG A 244 -7.48 3.17 -17.06
C ARG A 244 -6.55 4.25 -16.51
N LEU A 245 -6.98 5.02 -15.51
CA LEU A 245 -6.11 5.99 -14.84
C LEU A 245 -4.97 5.28 -14.10
N VAL A 246 -5.27 4.21 -13.37
CA VAL A 246 -4.25 3.39 -12.71
C VAL A 246 -3.30 2.75 -13.74
N ASP A 247 -3.83 2.15 -14.82
CA ASP A 247 -3.04 1.50 -15.89
C ASP A 247 -2.06 2.47 -16.56
N ARG A 248 -2.42 3.75 -16.71
CA ARG A 248 -1.55 4.80 -17.26
C ARG A 248 -0.37 5.16 -16.36
N THR A 249 -0.47 4.89 -15.06
CA THR A 249 0.65 5.12 -14.13
C THR A 249 1.68 3.99 -14.14
N VAL A 250 1.35 2.86 -14.77
CA VAL A 250 2.24 1.71 -14.90
C VAL A 250 3.31 1.98 -15.96
N ASP A 251 4.58 1.84 -15.59
CA ASP A 251 5.69 1.87 -16.55
C ASP A 251 5.83 0.52 -17.28
N TRP A 252 5.00 0.34 -18.30
CA TRP A 252 5.02 -0.85 -19.16
C TRP A 252 6.34 -1.05 -19.92
N LYS A 253 7.10 0.03 -20.16
CA LYS A 253 8.40 -0.06 -20.83
C LYS A 253 9.44 -0.65 -19.89
N ALA A 254 9.45 -0.21 -18.62
CA ALA A 254 10.29 -0.81 -17.60
C ALA A 254 9.95 -2.30 -17.40
N PHE A 255 8.66 -2.65 -17.37
CA PHE A 255 8.23 -4.05 -17.28
C PHE A 255 8.77 -4.91 -18.44
N ALA A 256 8.55 -4.48 -19.69
CA ALA A 256 9.00 -5.21 -20.87
C ALA A 256 10.54 -5.35 -20.95
N LYS A 257 11.29 -4.40 -20.37
CA LYS A 257 12.75 -4.50 -20.28
C LYS A 257 13.19 -5.57 -19.28
N ILE A 258 12.53 -5.64 -18.14
CA ILE A 258 12.81 -6.62 -17.08
C ILE A 258 12.46 -8.05 -17.53
N SER A 259 11.39 -8.21 -18.30
CA SER A 259 10.98 -9.52 -18.79
C SER A 259 11.97 -10.10 -19.81
N LYS A 260 12.41 -9.30 -20.77
CA LYS A 260 13.43 -9.70 -21.76
C LYS A 260 14.78 -10.09 -21.12
N ALA A 261 15.20 -9.39 -20.06
CA ALA A 261 16.45 -9.68 -19.37
C ALA A 261 16.44 -11.05 -18.66
N GLY A 262 15.28 -11.49 -18.16
CA GLY A 262 15.15 -12.78 -17.47
C GLY A 262 15.28 -14.00 -18.39
N THR A 263 14.90 -13.86 -19.67
CA THR A 263 14.92 -14.96 -20.64
C THR A 263 16.32 -15.22 -21.21
N SER A 264 17.16 -14.18 -21.32
CA SER A 264 18.50 -14.30 -21.92
C SER A 264 19.54 -14.96 -21.00
N SER A 265 19.31 -15.00 -19.69
CA SER A 265 20.28 -15.52 -18.71
C SER A 265 20.31 -17.06 -18.60
N ARG A 266 19.45 -17.79 -19.32
CA ARG A 266 19.35 -19.27 -19.22
C ARG A 266 19.95 -20.05 -20.39
N VAL A 267 20.61 -19.40 -21.35
CA VAL A 267 21.22 -20.05 -22.54
C VAL A 267 22.75 -20.05 -22.49
N SER A 268 23.34 -20.29 -21.31
CA SER A 268 24.75 -20.74 -21.23
C SER A 268 24.78 -22.07 -20.50
N LYS A 269 24.55 -23.14 -21.26
CA LYS A 269 25.03 -24.49 -20.97
C LYS A 269 25.97 -24.90 -22.10
N ASP A 270 27.16 -24.29 -22.09
CA ASP A 270 28.35 -25.00 -22.55
C ASP A 270 28.94 -25.65 -21.30
N VAL A 271 28.43 -26.84 -20.97
CA VAL A 271 29.14 -27.76 -20.09
C VAL A 271 30.03 -28.56 -21.03
N PRO A 272 31.36 -28.41 -20.99
CA PRO A 272 32.22 -29.30 -21.73
C PRO A 272 32.01 -30.71 -21.19
N MET A 273 31.57 -31.63 -22.05
CA MET A 273 31.71 -33.05 -21.79
C MET A 273 33.20 -33.36 -21.91
N ASP A 274 33.86 -33.52 -20.76
CA ASP A 274 35.15 -34.20 -20.73
C ASP A 274 34.90 -35.68 -21.03
N ASP A 275 35.32 -36.10 -22.24
CA ASP A 275 35.48 -37.50 -22.63
C ASP A 275 36.62 -38.10 -21.80
N ASP A 276 36.27 -38.77 -20.69
CA ASP A 276 37.21 -39.61 -19.95
C ASP A 276 37.00 -41.08 -20.35
N SER A 277 37.48 -41.42 -21.54
CA SER A 277 37.68 -42.81 -21.99
C SER A 277 38.98 -43.36 -21.40
N GLY A 278 38.92 -43.82 -20.15
CA GLY A 278 39.97 -44.58 -19.50
C GLY A 278 40.04 -46.02 -20.01
N ALA A 279 41.16 -46.36 -20.67
CA ALA A 279 41.54 -47.71 -21.04
C ALA A 279 41.89 -48.54 -19.79
N PHE A 280 41.31 -49.74 -19.67
CA PHE A 280 41.74 -50.78 -18.74
C PHE A 280 42.35 -51.94 -19.54
N LEU A 281 43.67 -52.06 -19.50
CA LEU A 281 44.43 -53.28 -19.77
C LEU A 281 45.59 -53.33 -18.77
N GLY A 282 45.63 -54.39 -17.96
CA GLY A 282 46.61 -54.64 -16.92
C GLY A 282 46.06 -55.61 -15.89
#